data_AF-A0A0F2CQV0-F1
#
_entry.id   AF-A0A0F2CQV0-F1
#
_cell.length_a   1.000
_cell.length_b   1.000
_cell.length_c   1.000
_cell.angle_alpha   90.00
_cell.angle_beta   90.00
_cell.angle_gamma   90.00
#
_symmetry.space_group_name_H-M   'P 1'
#
loop_
_entity.id
_entity.type
_entity.pdbx_description
1 polymer ?
#
loop_
_entity_poly.entity_id
_entity_poly.type
_entity_poly.pdbx_seq_one_letter_code
_entity_poly.pdbx_strand_id
1 'polypeptide(L)'
;MTTNDIVKRLKNYKKIEKAIIGLQRKLNELDNSYYPKSANFEQRVTTSKVNTTENRLISIIQKKDTIIHEIMTLTDEKLAVLDLIDYLDDFVEWLTITKIYVLCEPVEIICRDLRLSKTQLYRVRKKAIERLEAEVNNS
;
A
#
# COMPACT_ATOMS: atom_id res chain seq x y z
N MET A 1 -5.30 -18.82 -10.92
CA MET A 1 -5.38 -17.36 -11.16
C MET A 1 -5.14 -17.10 -12.65
N THR A 2 -5.81 -16.13 -13.29
CA THR A 2 -5.56 -15.82 -14.71
C THR A 2 -4.49 -14.75 -14.90
N THR A 3 -3.84 -14.68 -16.06
CA THR A 3 -2.95 -13.56 -16.44
C THR A 3 -3.59 -12.18 -16.24
N ASN A 4 -4.88 -12.04 -16.51
CA ASN A 4 -5.62 -10.80 -16.31
C ASN A 4 -5.74 -10.43 -14.82
N ASP A 5 -5.98 -11.42 -13.96
CA ASP A 5 -6.04 -11.21 -12.51
C ASP A 5 -4.68 -10.79 -11.94
N ILE A 6 -3.60 -11.41 -12.42
CA ILE A 6 -2.22 -11.04 -12.07
C ILE A 6 -1.95 -9.59 -12.45
N VAL A 7 -2.24 -9.21 -13.69
CA VAL A 7 -2.05 -7.83 -14.16
C VAL A 7 -2.90 -6.85 -13.34
N LYS A 8 -4.13 -7.23 -12.94
CA LYS A 8 -4.98 -6.40 -12.11
C LYS A 8 -4.37 -6.19 -10.73
N ARG A 9 -3.87 -7.24 -10.08
CA ARG A 9 -3.18 -7.16 -8.78
C ARG A 9 -1.93 -6.28 -8.86
N LEU A 10 -1.07 -6.53 -9.85
CA LEU A 10 0.15 -5.74 -10.08
C LEU A 10 -0.17 -4.24 -10.31
N LYS A 11 -1.19 -3.92 -11.12
CA LYS A 11 -1.63 -2.53 -11.33
C LYS A 11 -2.23 -1.89 -10.09
N ASN A 12 -2.81 -2.69 -9.18
CA ASN A 12 -3.42 -2.17 -7.97
C ASN A 12 -2.38 -1.74 -6.93
N TYR A 13 -1.16 -2.27 -7.00
CA TYR A 13 -0.06 -1.96 -6.07
C TYR A 13 0.11 -0.46 -5.82
N LYS A 14 0.19 0.35 -6.90
CA LYS A 14 0.32 1.82 -6.78
C LYS A 14 -0.89 2.48 -6.10
N LYS A 15 -2.08 1.93 -6.28
CA LYS A 15 -3.31 2.47 -5.65
C LYS A 15 -3.32 2.16 -4.16
N ILE A 16 -2.92 0.95 -3.79
CA ILE A 16 -2.73 0.51 -2.40
C ILE A 16 -1.70 1.43 -1.72
N GLU A 17 -0.54 1.66 -2.35
CA GLU A 17 0.49 2.55 -1.81
C GLU A 17 -0.05 3.96 -1.52
N LYS A 18 -0.80 4.54 -2.46
CA LYS A 18 -1.44 5.86 -2.26
C LYS A 18 -2.49 5.85 -1.16
N ALA A 19 -3.25 4.76 -1.02
CA ALA A 19 -4.25 4.60 0.04
C ALA A 19 -3.57 4.55 1.41
N ILE A 20 -2.50 3.75 1.55
CA ILE A 20 -1.69 3.67 2.77
C ILE A 20 -1.15 5.04 3.17
N ILE A 21 -0.52 5.78 2.24
CA ILE A 21 -0.01 7.14 2.50
C ILE A 21 -1.14 8.08 2.97
N GLY A 22 -2.33 7.98 2.36
CA GLY A 22 -3.49 8.76 2.75
C GLY A 22 -3.98 8.43 4.16
N LEU A 23 -4.03 7.15 4.53
CA LEU A 23 -4.41 6.68 5.86
C LEU A 23 -3.39 7.08 6.92
N GLN A 24 -2.09 6.95 6.62
CA GLN A 24 -1.01 7.42 7.50
C GLN A 24 -1.11 8.93 7.76
N ARG A 25 -1.45 9.73 6.74
CA ARG A 25 -1.70 11.17 6.91
C ARG A 25 -2.88 11.43 7.85
N LYS A 26 -4.01 10.73 7.65
CA LYS A 26 -5.19 10.84 8.53
C LYS A 26 -4.86 10.44 9.98
N LEU A 27 -4.05 9.41 10.17
CA LEU A 27 -3.59 8.99 11.49
C LEU A 27 -2.79 10.10 12.17
N ASN A 28 -1.83 10.70 11.45
CA ASN A 28 -1.05 11.84 11.93
C ASN A 28 -1.93 13.08 12.24
N GLU A 29 -2.97 13.34 11.45
CA GLU A 29 -3.93 14.41 11.71
C GLU A 29 -4.71 14.16 13.02
N LEU A 30 -5.13 12.92 13.27
CA LEU A 30 -5.79 12.54 14.52
C LEU A 30 -4.86 12.69 15.73
N ASP A 31 -3.57 12.36 15.59
CA ASP A 31 -2.56 12.60 16.62
C ASP A 31 -2.34 14.09 16.91
N ASN A 32 -2.29 14.92 15.87
CA ASN A 32 -2.10 16.37 16.03
C ASN A 32 -3.35 17.11 16.52
N SER A 33 -4.54 16.58 16.24
CA SER A 33 -5.82 17.12 16.76
C SER A 33 -5.99 16.98 18.28
N TYR A 34 -5.11 16.20 18.93
CA TYR A 34 -5.11 15.92 20.36
C TYR A 34 -4.65 17.09 21.22
N TYR A 35 -3.89 18.05 20.67
CA TYR A 35 -3.45 19.22 21.44
C TYR A 35 -4.47 20.36 21.35
N PRO A 36 -5.24 20.65 22.41
CA PRO A 36 -6.00 21.88 22.46
C PRO A 36 -5.00 23.05 22.50
N LYS A 37 -4.92 23.81 21.40
CA LYS A 37 -4.38 25.17 21.45
C LYS A 37 -5.29 25.94 22.42
N SER A 38 -4.77 26.25 23.61
CA SER A 38 -5.46 26.86 24.75
C SER A 38 -6.48 25.97 25.48
N ALA A 39 -6.01 25.18 26.45
CA ALA A 39 -6.84 24.81 27.59
C ALA A 39 -6.32 25.59 28.80
N ASN A 40 -6.90 26.77 29.04
CA ASN A 40 -6.75 27.48 30.30
C ASN A 40 -7.18 26.52 31.42
N PHE A 41 -6.21 26.08 32.22
CA PHE A 41 -6.33 25.00 33.19
C PHE A 41 -7.00 25.46 34.50
N GLU A 42 -8.06 26.25 34.38
CA GLU A 42 -8.87 26.72 35.50
C GLU A 42 -10.35 26.65 35.13
N GLN A 43 -10.93 25.45 35.07
CA GLN A 43 -12.39 25.34 35.12
C GLN A 43 -12.83 24.22 36.05
N ARG A 44 -13.38 24.66 37.19
CA ARG A 44 -13.96 23.88 38.28
C ARG A 44 -14.77 22.67 37.78
N VAL A 45 -14.51 21.53 38.43
CA VAL A 45 -15.13 20.22 38.20
C VAL A 45 -16.62 20.30 38.52
N THR A 46 -17.46 20.34 37.48
CA THR A 46 -18.85 19.94 37.54
C THR A 46 -18.97 18.54 36.94
N THR A 47 -19.53 17.62 37.74
CA THR A 47 -19.54 16.16 37.56
C THR A 47 -20.36 15.63 36.36
N SER A 48 -20.75 16.49 35.41
CA SER A 48 -21.45 16.12 34.18
C SER A 48 -20.62 16.30 32.89
N LYS A 49 -19.50 17.05 32.93
CA LYS A 49 -18.59 17.27 31.78
C LYS A 49 -17.57 16.15 31.56
N VAL A 50 -17.38 15.28 32.54
CA VAL A 50 -16.37 14.19 32.51
C VAL A 50 -16.69 13.20 31.39
N ASN A 51 -17.97 12.88 31.21
CA ASN A 51 -18.44 11.90 30.23
C ASN A 51 -18.23 12.36 28.78
N THR A 52 -18.25 13.67 28.49
CA THR A 52 -18.12 14.18 27.11
C THR A 52 -16.67 14.12 26.60
N THR A 53 -15.71 14.41 27.47
CA THR A 53 -14.28 14.35 27.12
C THR A 53 -13.80 12.90 27.00
N GLU A 54 -14.20 12.03 27.92
CA GLU A 54 -13.90 10.59 27.87
C GLU A 54 -14.49 9.93 26.62
N ASN A 55 -15.76 10.18 26.30
CA ASN A 55 -16.38 9.65 25.08
C ASN A 55 -15.69 10.16 23.81
N ARG A 56 -15.20 11.40 23.80
CA ARG A 56 -14.42 11.94 22.68
C ARG A 56 -13.07 11.23 22.54
N LEU A 57 -12.38 10.96 23.64
CA LEU A 57 -11.12 10.21 23.65
C LEU A 57 -11.32 8.77 23.13
N ILE A 58 -12.34 8.08 23.63
CA ILE A 58 -12.72 6.74 23.18
C ILE A 58 -13.02 6.74 21.67
N SER A 59 -13.79 7.70 21.18
CA SER A 59 -14.09 7.83 19.75
C SER A 59 -12.84 8.04 18.89
N ILE A 60 -11.87 8.83 19.37
CA ILE A 60 -10.61 9.04 18.66
C ILE A 60 -9.79 7.74 18.62
N ILE A 61 -9.68 7.02 19.74
CA ILE A 61 -8.96 5.74 19.82
C ILE A 61 -9.58 4.74 18.83
N GLN A 62 -10.90 4.56 18.84
CA GLN A 62 -11.61 3.65 17.92
C GLN A 62 -11.36 3.99 16.44
N LYS A 63 -11.31 5.29 16.10
CA LYS A 63 -10.98 5.75 14.75
C LYS A 63 -9.54 5.42 14.37
N LYS A 64 -8.59 5.59 15.30
CA LYS A 64 -7.18 5.23 15.08
C LYS A 64 -7.03 3.74 14.85
N ASP A 65 -7.65 2.91 15.70
CA ASP A 65 -7.62 1.45 15.57
C ASP A 65 -8.17 1.00 14.21
N THR A 66 -9.27 1.61 13.76
CA THR A 66 -9.85 1.33 12.44
C THR A 66 -8.88 1.68 11.30
N ILE A 67 -8.25 2.86 11.36
CA ILE A 67 -7.27 3.29 10.34
C ILE A 67 -6.04 2.38 10.34
N ILE A 68 -5.55 2.00 11.52
CA ILE A 68 -4.40 1.09 11.66
C ILE A 68 -4.73 -0.27 11.04
N HIS A 69 -5.91 -0.81 11.34
CA HIS A 69 -6.35 -2.09 10.76
C HIS A 69 -6.47 -2.03 9.24
N GLU A 70 -6.97 -0.93 8.67
CA GLU A 70 -7.04 -0.72 7.22
C GLU A 70 -5.64 -0.63 6.60
N ILE A 71 -4.70 0.07 7.25
CA ILE A 71 -3.28 0.12 6.82
C ILE A 71 -2.66 -1.27 6.83
N MET A 72 -2.88 -2.07 7.88
CA MET A 72 -2.37 -3.44 7.97
C MET A 72 -2.91 -4.30 6.84
N THR A 73 -4.23 -4.29 6.62
CA THR A 73 -4.87 -5.05 5.53
C THR A 73 -4.29 -4.70 4.16
N LEU A 74 -4.14 -3.40 3.87
CA LEU A 74 -3.54 -2.92 2.63
C LEU A 74 -2.05 -3.28 2.52
N THR A 75 -1.33 -3.32 3.64
CA THR A 75 0.07 -3.73 3.68
C THR A 75 0.21 -5.23 3.39
N ASP A 76 -0.68 -6.07 3.91
CA ASP A 76 -0.71 -7.50 3.61
C ASP A 76 -1.02 -7.74 2.12
N GLU A 77 -1.95 -6.99 1.53
CA GLU A 77 -2.19 -7.04 0.08
C GLU A 77 -0.96 -6.64 -0.74
N LYS A 78 -0.20 -5.64 -0.27
CA LYS A 78 1.04 -5.18 -0.90
C LYS A 78 2.13 -6.26 -0.82
N LEU A 79 2.28 -6.90 0.34
CA LEU A 79 3.22 -8.00 0.54
C LEU A 79 2.86 -9.18 -0.37
N ALA A 80 1.58 -9.55 -0.45
CA ALA A 80 1.13 -10.63 -1.34
C ALA A 80 1.43 -10.36 -2.83
N VAL A 81 1.52 -9.09 -3.26
CA VAL A 81 1.98 -8.75 -4.61
C VAL A 81 3.49 -8.91 -4.76
N LEU A 82 4.28 -8.60 -3.73
CA LEU A 82 5.73 -8.82 -3.75
C LEU A 82 6.05 -10.32 -3.73
N ASP A 83 5.39 -11.08 -2.87
CA ASP A 83 5.50 -12.54 -2.81
C ASP A 83 5.12 -13.18 -4.16
N LEU A 84 4.11 -12.62 -4.84
CA LEU A 84 3.77 -13.04 -6.20
C LEU A 84 4.93 -12.81 -7.17
N ILE A 85 5.60 -11.67 -7.11
CA ILE A 85 6.72 -11.34 -8.01
C ILE A 85 7.92 -12.26 -7.73
N ASP A 86 8.12 -12.68 -6.47
CA ASP A 86 9.24 -13.51 -6.04
C ASP A 86 9.18 -14.96 -6.58
N TYR A 87 8.07 -15.39 -7.20
CA TYR A 87 8.04 -16.64 -8.00
C TYR A 87 8.84 -16.55 -9.32
N LEU A 88 9.31 -15.36 -9.72
CA LEU A 88 10.12 -15.20 -10.93
C LEU A 88 11.60 -15.47 -10.65
N ASP A 89 12.08 -16.66 -11.03
CA ASP A 89 13.51 -17.03 -10.94
C ASP A 89 14.41 -16.24 -11.91
N ASP A 90 13.87 -15.82 -13.06
CA ASP A 90 14.62 -15.04 -14.04
C ASP A 90 14.74 -13.59 -13.57
N PHE A 91 15.96 -13.16 -13.29
CA PHE A 91 16.23 -11.81 -12.78
C PHE A 91 15.73 -10.70 -13.72
N VAL A 92 15.77 -10.91 -15.05
CA VAL A 92 15.34 -9.90 -16.02
C VAL A 92 13.81 -9.78 -16.00
N GLU A 93 13.11 -10.90 -15.89
CA GLU A 93 11.65 -10.95 -15.72
C GLU A 93 11.23 -10.31 -14.39
N TRP A 94 11.85 -10.72 -13.27
CA TRP A 94 11.62 -10.15 -11.95
C TRP A 94 11.82 -8.63 -11.95
N LEU A 95 12.97 -8.16 -12.44
CA LEU A 95 13.31 -6.75 -12.45
C LEU A 95 12.40 -5.95 -13.41
N THR A 96 11.99 -6.54 -14.53
CA THR A 96 11.02 -5.95 -15.45
C THR A 96 9.67 -5.71 -14.75
N ILE A 97 9.14 -6.72 -14.04
CA ILE A 97 7.85 -6.60 -13.36
C ILE A 97 7.95 -5.61 -12.19
N THR A 98 8.99 -5.71 -11.36
CA THR A 98 9.23 -4.79 -10.24
C THR A 98 9.35 -3.34 -10.71
N LYS A 99 10.18 -3.06 -11.72
CA LYS A 99 10.35 -1.69 -12.23
C LYS A 99 9.06 -1.11 -12.82
N ILE A 100 8.28 -1.92 -13.54
CA ILE A 100 7.04 -1.47 -14.18
C ILE A 100 5.92 -1.21 -13.16
N TYR A 101 5.71 -2.12 -12.20
CA TYR A 101 4.51 -2.12 -11.37
C TYR A 101 4.73 -1.63 -9.95
N VAL A 102 5.88 -1.98 -9.36
CA VAL A 102 6.23 -1.59 -7.98
C VAL A 102 6.86 -0.19 -7.98
N LEU A 103 7.93 -0.01 -8.75
CA LEU A 103 8.65 1.27 -8.82
C LEU A 103 7.98 2.28 -9.76
N CYS A 104 7.11 1.82 -10.65
CA CYS A 104 6.40 2.65 -11.64
C CYS A 104 7.36 3.51 -12.50
N GLU A 105 8.49 2.93 -12.89
CA GLU A 105 9.50 3.64 -13.68
C GLU A 105 9.02 3.86 -15.13
N PRO A 106 9.42 4.98 -15.77
CA PRO A 106 9.23 5.19 -17.21
C PRO A 106 9.88 4.08 -18.02
N VAL A 107 9.20 3.63 -19.08
CA VAL A 107 9.67 2.55 -19.96
C VAL A 107 11.06 2.83 -20.52
N GLU A 108 11.36 4.09 -20.82
CA GLU A 108 12.63 4.55 -21.36
C GLU A 108 13.79 4.34 -20.37
N ILE A 109 13.54 4.53 -19.07
CA ILE A 109 14.52 4.26 -18.00
C ILE A 109 14.73 2.75 -17.87
N ILE A 110 13.65 1.97 -17.84
CA ILE A 110 13.72 0.52 -17.72
C ILE A 110 14.48 -0.10 -18.91
N CYS A 111 14.20 0.37 -20.14
CA CYS A 111 14.90 -0.10 -21.34
C CYS A 111 16.40 0.19 -21.27
N ARG A 112 16.78 1.36 -20.75
CA ARG A 112 18.18 1.75 -20.57
C ARG A 112 18.87 0.86 -19.52
N ASP A 113 18.24 0.68 -18.36
CA ASP A 113 18.78 -0.09 -17.25
C ASP A 113 18.97 -1.56 -17.61
N LEU A 114 17.98 -2.15 -18.29
CA LEU A 114 17.99 -3.56 -18.69
C LEU A 114 18.69 -3.81 -20.03
N ARG A 115 19.12 -2.76 -20.74
CA ARG A 115 19.67 -2.82 -22.10
C ARG A 115 18.75 -3.56 -23.07
N LEU A 116 17.45 -3.32 -22.96
CA LEU A 116 16.41 -3.92 -23.81
C LEU A 116 15.80 -2.86 -24.72
N SER A 117 15.45 -3.25 -25.95
CA SER A 117 14.51 -2.47 -26.75
C SER A 117 13.11 -2.50 -26.12
N LYS A 118 12.29 -1.51 -26.45
CA LYS A 118 10.88 -1.45 -26.00
C LYS A 118 10.09 -2.71 -26.36
N THR A 119 10.32 -3.26 -27.55
CA THR A 119 9.67 -4.51 -27.99
C THR A 119 10.15 -5.71 -27.16
N GLN A 120 11.45 -5.80 -26.86
CA GLN A 120 11.97 -6.86 -26.00
C GLN A 120 11.41 -6.75 -24.59
N LEU A 121 11.35 -5.54 -24.02
CA LEU A 121 10.79 -5.30 -22.69
C LEU A 121 9.35 -5.83 -22.57
N TYR A 122 8.49 -5.51 -23.55
CA TYR A 122 7.11 -6.00 -23.52
C TYR A 122 6.99 -7.52 -23.72
N ARG A 123 7.92 -8.13 -24.47
CA ARG A 123 7.99 -9.60 -24.59
C ARG A 123 8.40 -10.25 -23.28
N VAL A 124 9.41 -9.71 -22.59
CA VAL A 124 9.85 -10.16 -21.26
C VAL A 124 8.70 -10.02 -20.26
N ARG A 125 8.05 -8.86 -20.21
CA ARG A 125 6.87 -8.64 -19.35
C ARG A 125 5.76 -9.66 -19.60
N LYS A 126 5.45 -9.96 -20.88
CA LYS A 126 4.41 -10.93 -21.22
C LYS A 126 4.78 -12.32 -20.70
N LYS A 127 6.01 -12.78 -20.96
CA LYS A 127 6.51 -14.07 -20.50
C LYS A 127 6.50 -14.17 -18.97
N ALA A 128 6.95 -13.13 -18.28
CA ALA A 128 6.93 -13.08 -16.82
C ALA A 128 5.52 -13.28 -16.26
N ILE A 129 4.50 -12.61 -16.83
CA ILE A 129 3.10 -12.78 -16.40
C ILE A 129 2.59 -14.21 -16.66
N GLU A 130 2.96 -14.81 -17.80
CA GLU A 130 2.60 -16.21 -18.12
C GLU A 130 3.27 -17.20 -17.15
N ARG A 131 4.52 -16.95 -16.74
CA ARG A 131 5.19 -17.76 -15.72
C ARG A 131 4.54 -17.62 -14.36
N LEU A 132 4.22 -16.40 -13.93
CA LEU A 132 3.51 -16.16 -12.66
C LEU A 132 2.15 -16.89 -12.63
N GLU A 133 1.43 -16.94 -13.76
CA GLU A 133 0.21 -17.72 -13.86
C GLU A 133 0.47 -19.22 -13.69
N ALA A 134 1.51 -19.76 -14.32
CA ALA A 134 1.88 -21.16 -14.20
C ALA A 134 2.26 -21.51 -12.75
N GLU A 135 3.14 -20.73 -12.11
CA GLU A 135 3.61 -20.99 -10.73
C GLU A 135 2.46 -20.95 -9.72
N VAL A 136 1.56 -19.96 -9.82
CA VAL A 136 0.41 -19.86 -8.92
C VAL A 136 -0.61 -20.98 -9.13
N ASN A 137 -0.72 -21.53 -10.35
CA ASN A 137 -1.64 -22.64 -10.62
C ASN A 137 -1.02 -24.02 -10.29
N ASN A 138 0.31 -24.10 -10.19
CA ASN A 138 1.04 -25.31 -9.83
C ASN A 138 1.29 -25.45 -8.32
N SER A 139 1.15 -24.36 -7.56
CA SER A 139 1.25 -24.29 -6.09
C SER A 139 -0.09 -24.57 -5.41
#